data_AF-A0A164N6G8-F1
#
_entry.id   AF-A0A164N6G8-F1
#
_cell.length_a   1.000
_cell.length_b   1.000
_cell.length_c   1.000
_cell.angle_alpha   90.00
_cell.angle_beta   90.00
_cell.angle_gamma   90.00
#
_symmetry.space_group_name_H-M   'P 1'
#
loop_
_entity.id
_entity.type
_entity.pdbx_description
1 polymer ?
#
loop_
_entity_poly.entity_id
_entity_poly.type
_entity_poly.pdbx_seq_one_letter_code
_entity_poly.pdbx_strand_id
1 'polypeptide(L)'
;MNQLASRFQENMEKLQAIVDQHQTNFSSTPSRMSASASSSPRGCNPDEVMVPFHGNISITRASMRRILIAARLGKTEKDLNNTVTTILDAFYSPAELAEYSRTGKVCPTKPGTLPKKKFPEDILNAISGFITSRWSTWHEGAVVEEATVHAAVGHRLLGCHTNTRKRKLRHPDLNVDDILNEELTRANDSLGM
;
A
#
# COMPACT_ATOMS: atom_id res chain seq x y z
N MET A 1 -13.34 46.54 10.51
CA MET A 1 -13.25 45.08 10.63
C MET A 1 -14.42 44.43 9.91
N ASN A 2 -14.38 44.20 8.58
CA ASN A 2 -15.45 43.44 7.88
C ASN A 2 -15.11 42.98 6.44
N GLN A 3 -13.85 42.98 6.00
CA GLN A 3 -13.51 42.44 4.65
C GLN A 3 -13.23 40.94 4.65
N LEU A 4 -12.79 40.37 5.78
CA LEU A 4 -12.49 38.94 5.87
C LEU A 4 -13.76 38.08 5.94
N ALA A 5 -14.79 38.57 6.65
CA ALA A 5 -16.08 37.89 6.74
C ALA A 5 -16.79 37.83 5.37
N SER A 6 -16.78 38.92 4.60
CA SER A 6 -17.37 38.94 3.26
C SER A 6 -16.68 38.01 2.28
N ARG A 7 -15.34 37.89 2.35
CA ARG A 7 -14.57 36.95 1.51
C ARG A 7 -14.82 35.48 1.86
N PHE A 8 -15.07 35.19 3.13
CA PHE A 8 -15.44 33.85 3.58
C PHE A 8 -16.84 33.46 3.08
N GLN A 9 -17.80 34.40 3.15
CA GLN A 9 -19.15 34.21 2.64
C GLN A 9 -19.14 33.95 1.12
N GLU A 10 -18.40 34.75 0.36
CA GLU A 10 -18.32 34.64 -1.10
C GLU A 10 -17.66 33.33 -1.55
N ASN A 11 -16.65 32.85 -0.81
CA ASN A 11 -16.03 31.54 -1.08
C ASN A 11 -16.97 30.37 -0.73
N MET A 12 -17.80 30.51 0.31
CA MET A 12 -18.81 29.51 0.66
C MET A 12 -19.90 29.39 -0.41
N GLU A 13 -20.38 30.52 -0.95
CA GLU A 13 -21.36 30.51 -2.05
C GLU A 13 -20.78 29.91 -3.34
N LYS A 14 -19.51 30.20 -3.67
CA LYS A 14 -18.84 29.60 -4.83
C LYS A 14 -18.68 28.09 -4.70
N LEU A 15 -18.37 27.59 -3.50
CA LEU A 15 -18.28 26.16 -3.24
C LEU A 15 -19.64 25.46 -3.35
N GLN A 16 -20.72 26.10 -2.87
CA GLN A 16 -22.07 25.56 -2.99
C GLN A 16 -22.53 25.48 -4.45
N ALA A 17 -22.24 26.53 -5.24
CA ALA A 17 -22.56 26.55 -6.68
C ALA A 17 -21.84 25.44 -7.46
N ILE A 18 -20.58 25.11 -7.12
CA ILE A 18 -19.84 24.01 -7.75
C ILE A 18 -20.47 22.65 -7.39
N VAL A 19 -20.92 22.47 -6.15
CA VAL A 19 -21.58 21.22 -5.71
C VAL A 19 -22.91 21.02 -6.44
N ASP A 20 -23.71 22.08 -6.60
CA ASP A 20 -25.00 22.01 -7.29
C ASP A 20 -24.83 21.77 -8.80
N GLN A 21 -23.76 22.30 -9.42
CA GLN A 21 -23.43 22.04 -10.83
C GLN A 21 -22.99 20.59 -11.09
N HIS A 22 -22.47 19.90 -10.08
CA HIS A 22 -22.05 18.50 -10.18
C HIS A 22 -23.17 17.49 -9.87
N GLN A 23 -24.28 17.91 -9.23
CA GLN A 23 -25.43 17.04 -8.98
C GLN A 23 -26.37 16.88 -10.19
N THR A 24 -26.37 17.83 -11.13
CA THR A 24 -27.28 17.81 -12.30
C THR A 24 -26.78 16.93 -13.46
N ASN A 25 -25.54 16.43 -13.41
CA ASN A 25 -24.94 15.63 -14.49
C ASN A 25 -25.10 14.10 -14.35
N PHE A 26 -25.86 13.60 -13.37
CA PHE A 26 -26.07 12.16 -13.17
C PHE A 26 -27.46 11.64 -13.57
N SER A 27 -28.27 12.41 -14.31
CA SER A 27 -29.56 11.91 -14.80
C SER A 27 -29.73 12.19 -16.30
N SER A 28 -29.31 11.23 -17.12
CA SER A 28 -29.82 11.01 -18.48
C SER A 28 -29.45 9.60 -18.93
N THR A 29 -30.36 8.66 -18.73
CA THR A 29 -30.35 7.39 -19.46
C THR A 29 -30.80 7.61 -20.90
N PRO A 30 -30.30 6.80 -21.84
CA PRO A 30 -31.18 6.25 -22.85
C PRO A 30 -31.19 4.73 -22.77
N SER A 31 -32.41 4.18 -22.71
CA SER A 31 -32.70 2.76 -22.84
C SER A 31 -32.49 2.30 -24.29
N ARG A 32 -31.72 1.24 -24.53
CA ARG A 32 -32.03 0.26 -25.58
C ARG A 32 -31.29 -1.09 -25.44
N MET A 33 -32.06 -2.08 -24.98
CA MET A 33 -32.12 -3.50 -25.37
C MET A 33 -30.88 -4.43 -25.26
N SER A 34 -30.89 -5.21 -24.17
CA SER A 34 -31.05 -6.68 -24.09
C SER A 34 -30.13 -7.63 -24.89
N ALA A 35 -29.32 -8.40 -24.13
CA ALA A 35 -28.99 -9.84 -24.21
C ALA A 35 -27.50 -10.02 -23.83
N SER A 36 -27.06 -10.82 -22.87
CA SER A 36 -27.66 -11.92 -22.12
C SER A 36 -27.21 -11.85 -20.67
N ALA A 37 -28.11 -12.11 -19.73
CA ALA A 37 -27.77 -12.35 -18.34
C ALA A 37 -26.97 -13.66 -18.26
N SER A 38 -25.64 -13.57 -18.27
CA SER A 38 -24.85 -14.62 -17.61
C SER A 38 -25.05 -14.40 -16.11
N SER A 39 -25.44 -15.48 -15.44
CA SER A 39 -25.66 -15.55 -14.01
C SER A 39 -24.52 -14.89 -13.24
N SER A 40 -24.70 -13.64 -12.80
CA SER A 40 -23.82 -13.04 -11.79
C SER A 40 -23.90 -13.92 -10.55
N PRO A 41 -22.78 -14.44 -10.04
CA PRO A 41 -22.76 -14.93 -8.68
C PRO A 41 -23.05 -13.71 -7.79
N ARG A 42 -24.24 -13.67 -7.20
CA ARG A 42 -24.55 -12.76 -6.10
C ARG A 42 -23.52 -13.02 -5.00
N GLY A 43 -22.62 -12.07 -4.75
CA GLY A 43 -21.84 -12.05 -3.51
C GLY A 43 -20.35 -11.71 -3.61
N CYS A 44 -19.73 -11.61 -4.79
CA CYS A 44 -18.32 -11.19 -4.83
C CYS A 44 -18.21 -9.67 -4.64
N ASN A 45 -17.62 -9.26 -3.51
CA ASN A 45 -17.13 -7.89 -3.33
C ASN A 45 -16.23 -7.56 -4.55
N PRO A 46 -16.54 -6.53 -5.35
CA PRO A 46 -15.75 -6.20 -6.55
C PRO A 46 -14.29 -5.86 -6.20
N ASP A 47 -14.03 -5.52 -4.93
CA ASP A 47 -12.72 -5.22 -4.38
C ASP A 47 -11.86 -6.46 -4.07
N GLU A 48 -12.46 -7.65 -3.96
CA GLU A 48 -11.73 -8.92 -3.78
C GLU A 48 -11.36 -9.60 -5.10
N VAL A 49 -11.84 -9.07 -6.23
CA VAL A 49 -11.52 -9.62 -7.55
C VAL A 49 -10.02 -9.49 -7.80
N MET A 50 -9.36 -10.64 -7.98
CA MET A 50 -7.94 -10.70 -8.32
C MET A 50 -7.73 -10.30 -9.79
N VAL A 51 -6.74 -9.45 -10.03
CA VAL A 51 -6.32 -8.99 -11.36
C VAL A 51 -4.83 -9.25 -11.54
N PRO A 52 -4.37 -9.51 -12.78
CA PRO A 52 -2.94 -9.65 -13.06
C PRO A 52 -2.18 -8.37 -12.69
N PHE A 53 -1.07 -8.53 -11.96
CA PHE A 53 -0.15 -7.44 -11.65
C PHE A 53 1.03 -7.43 -12.63
N HIS A 54 1.85 -8.48 -12.58
CA HIS A 54 2.98 -8.68 -13.48
C HIS A 54 3.40 -10.16 -13.48
N GLY A 55 3.71 -10.71 -14.65
CA GLY A 55 3.97 -12.15 -14.79
C GLY A 55 2.82 -13.00 -14.25
N ASN A 56 3.14 -13.96 -13.38
CA ASN A 56 2.16 -14.85 -12.74
C ASN A 56 1.62 -14.31 -11.41
N ILE A 57 1.94 -13.07 -11.04
CA ILE A 57 1.51 -12.47 -9.77
C ILE A 57 0.22 -11.68 -10.00
N SER A 58 -0.75 -11.90 -9.12
CA SER A 58 -2.05 -11.21 -9.10
C SER A 58 -2.24 -10.43 -7.81
N ILE A 59 -3.00 -9.34 -7.87
CA ILE A 59 -3.39 -8.52 -6.72
C ILE A 59 -4.88 -8.22 -6.77
N THR A 60 -5.45 -7.74 -5.67
CA THR A 60 -6.85 -7.29 -5.68
C THR A 60 -7.04 -6.07 -6.58
N ARG A 61 -8.22 -5.98 -7.22
CA ARG A 61 -8.62 -4.83 -8.06
C ARG A 61 -8.54 -3.51 -7.29
N ALA A 62 -8.95 -3.51 -6.02
CA ALA A 62 -8.86 -2.33 -5.15
C ALA A 62 -7.41 -1.86 -4.98
N SER A 63 -6.48 -2.80 -4.73
CA SER A 63 -5.06 -2.48 -4.63
C SER A 63 -4.47 -1.99 -5.95
N MET A 64 -4.81 -2.64 -7.08
CA MET A 64 -4.40 -2.16 -8.41
C MET A 64 -4.84 -0.72 -8.66
N ARG A 65 -6.08 -0.37 -8.31
CA ARG A 65 -6.58 1.00 -8.45
C ARG A 65 -5.75 1.99 -7.62
N ARG A 66 -5.43 1.67 -6.36
CA ARG A 66 -4.60 2.53 -5.50
C ARG A 66 -3.19 2.70 -6.06
N ILE A 67 -2.59 1.62 -6.57
CA ILE A 67 -1.27 1.64 -7.21
C ILE A 67 -1.27 2.56 -8.43
N LEU A 68 -2.26 2.42 -9.32
CA LEU A 68 -2.36 3.24 -10.54
C LEU A 68 -2.56 4.73 -10.22
N ILE A 69 -3.31 5.04 -9.16
CA ILE A 69 -3.46 6.42 -8.69
C ILE A 69 -2.10 6.93 -8.22
N ALA A 70 -1.43 6.23 -7.29
CA ALA A 70 -0.13 6.63 -6.75
C ALA A 70 0.93 6.82 -7.85
N ALA A 71 0.99 5.89 -8.81
CA ALA A 71 1.95 5.90 -9.91
C ALA A 71 1.81 7.09 -10.87
N ARG A 72 0.60 7.63 -11.00
CA ARG A 72 0.29 8.73 -11.93
C ARG A 72 0.38 10.11 -11.28
N LEU A 73 0.57 10.21 -9.97
CA LEU A 73 0.62 11.49 -9.26
C LEU A 73 1.82 12.36 -9.66
N GLY A 74 2.96 11.73 -9.96
CA GLY A 74 4.17 12.48 -10.30
C GLY A 74 5.34 11.56 -10.61
N LYS A 75 6.43 12.18 -11.07
CA LYS A 75 7.64 11.50 -11.57
C LYS A 75 8.86 11.66 -10.67
N THR A 76 8.70 12.24 -9.48
CA THR A 76 9.82 12.46 -8.57
C THR A 76 10.22 11.16 -7.86
N GLU A 77 11.41 11.14 -7.26
CA GLU A 77 11.84 10.01 -6.41
C GLU A 77 10.85 9.75 -5.26
N LYS A 78 10.28 10.82 -4.69
CA LYS A 78 9.25 10.72 -3.65
C LYS A 78 8.00 10.00 -4.17
N ASP A 79 7.57 10.30 -5.39
CA ASP A 79 6.39 9.68 -6.00
C ASP A 79 6.65 8.21 -6.34
N LEU A 80 7.86 7.88 -6.80
CA LEU A 80 8.30 6.50 -6.98
C LEU A 80 8.28 5.73 -5.65
N ASN A 81 8.88 6.30 -4.59
CA ASN A 81 8.89 5.71 -3.26
C ASN A 81 7.46 5.50 -2.71
N ASN A 82 6.54 6.43 -2.98
CA ASN A 82 5.13 6.32 -2.62
C ASN A 82 4.40 5.22 -3.42
N THR A 83 4.72 5.11 -4.71
CA THR A 83 4.17 4.06 -5.59
C THR A 83 4.63 2.69 -5.13
N VAL A 84 5.93 2.50 -4.91
CA VAL A 84 6.51 1.25 -4.40
C VAL A 84 5.95 0.90 -3.02
N THR A 85 5.77 1.89 -2.15
CA THR A 85 5.09 1.72 -0.86
C THR A 85 3.67 1.17 -1.04
N THR A 86 2.89 1.78 -1.93
CA THR A 86 1.50 1.36 -2.20
C THR A 86 1.43 -0.05 -2.78
N ILE A 87 2.40 -0.42 -3.63
CA ILE A 87 2.50 -1.78 -4.16
C ILE A 87 2.83 -2.78 -3.05
N LEU A 88 3.82 -2.49 -2.21
CA LEU A 88 4.20 -3.38 -1.11
C LEU A 88 3.08 -3.58 -0.10
N ASP A 89 2.32 -2.52 0.21
CA ASP A 89 1.15 -2.58 1.10
C ASP A 89 -0.03 -3.36 0.50
N ALA A 90 0.00 -3.68 -0.80
CA ALA A 90 -0.95 -4.59 -1.42
C ALA A 90 -0.61 -6.07 -1.18
N PHE A 91 0.66 -6.39 -0.90
CA PHE A 91 1.15 -7.75 -0.72
C PHE A 91 1.41 -8.11 0.75
N TYR A 92 1.84 -7.14 1.54
CA TYR A 92 2.33 -7.36 2.89
C TYR A 92 1.85 -6.27 3.83
N SER A 93 1.59 -6.65 5.07
CA SER A 93 1.45 -5.70 6.16
C SER A 93 2.80 -5.03 6.49
N PRO A 94 2.79 -3.84 7.11
CA PRO A 94 4.01 -3.19 7.58
C PRO A 94 4.80 -4.02 8.61
N ALA A 95 4.14 -4.95 9.31
CA ALA A 95 4.80 -5.85 10.26
C ALA A 95 5.59 -6.93 9.51
N GLU A 96 5.01 -7.57 8.51
CA GLU A 96 5.68 -8.56 7.67
C GLU A 96 6.87 -7.95 6.93
N LEU A 97 6.70 -6.75 6.35
CA LEU A 97 7.78 -6.02 5.69
C LEU A 97 8.96 -5.72 6.63
N ALA A 98 8.71 -5.58 7.94
CA ALA A 98 9.78 -5.32 8.91
C ALA A 98 10.69 -6.53 9.15
N GLU A 99 10.24 -7.75 8.82
CA GLU A 99 10.99 -9.00 8.96
C GLU A 99 11.93 -9.29 7.79
N TYR A 100 11.71 -8.63 6.66
CA TYR A 100 12.54 -8.78 5.48
C TYR A 100 13.73 -7.82 5.45
N SER A 101 14.75 -8.24 4.71
CA SER A 101 15.82 -7.39 4.21
C SER A 101 16.01 -7.66 2.72
N ARG A 102 16.57 -6.70 1.99
CA ARG A 102 16.80 -6.86 0.55
C ARG A 102 17.69 -8.05 0.21
N THR A 103 18.75 -8.29 0.99
CA THR A 103 19.80 -9.28 0.64
C THR A 103 19.84 -10.49 1.56
N GLY A 104 19.17 -10.47 2.71
CA GLY A 104 19.28 -11.51 3.73
C GLY A 104 20.63 -11.55 4.47
N LYS A 105 21.52 -10.59 4.21
CA LYS A 105 22.86 -10.57 4.82
C LYS A 105 22.84 -9.84 6.16
N VAL A 106 23.71 -10.29 7.08
CA VAL A 106 23.97 -9.59 8.35
C VAL A 106 24.56 -8.21 8.04
N CYS A 107 24.18 -7.22 8.85
CA CYS A 107 24.74 -5.88 8.73
C CYS A 107 26.22 -5.88 9.15
N PRO A 108 27.17 -5.49 8.28
CA PRO A 108 28.60 -5.53 8.62
C PRO A 108 28.98 -4.68 9.84
N THR A 109 28.23 -3.61 10.10
CA THR A 109 28.46 -2.69 11.21
C THR A 109 27.83 -3.15 12.53
N LYS A 110 27.06 -4.25 12.52
CA LYS A 110 26.45 -4.87 13.72
C LYS A 110 26.66 -6.39 13.72
N PRO A 111 27.92 -6.83 13.86
CA PRO A 111 28.23 -8.25 13.99
C PRO A 111 27.49 -8.85 15.20
N GLY A 112 26.96 -10.06 15.04
CA GLY A 112 26.18 -10.76 16.08
C GLY A 112 24.66 -10.60 16.00
N THR A 113 24.14 -9.73 15.12
CA THR A 113 22.69 -9.67 14.88
C THR A 113 22.24 -10.78 13.93
N LEU A 114 21.10 -11.40 14.25
CA LEU A 114 20.52 -12.42 13.36
C LEU A 114 20.13 -11.79 12.02
N PRO A 115 20.49 -12.43 10.88
CA PRO A 115 20.09 -11.95 9.57
C PRO A 115 18.58 -12.05 9.41
N LYS A 116 18.01 -11.01 8.79
CA LYS A 116 16.60 -11.02 8.37
C LYS A 116 16.39 -11.93 7.16
N LYS A 117 15.15 -12.37 6.95
CA LYS A 117 14.77 -13.10 5.75
C LYS A 117 15.06 -12.26 4.50
N LYS A 118 15.54 -12.89 3.43
CA LYS A 118 15.69 -12.21 2.13
C LYS A 118 14.29 -11.92 1.58
N PHE A 119 14.10 -10.72 1.02
CA PHE A 119 12.85 -10.36 0.36
C PHE A 119 12.62 -11.24 -0.89
N PRO A 120 11.39 -11.73 -1.13
CA PRO A 120 11.11 -12.61 -2.26
C PRO A 120 11.47 -11.99 -3.61
N GLU A 121 12.29 -12.70 -4.39
CA GLU A 121 12.86 -12.20 -5.65
C GLU A 121 11.81 -12.10 -6.75
N ASP A 122 10.85 -13.03 -6.77
CA ASP A 122 9.71 -13.03 -7.67
C ASP A 122 8.86 -11.76 -7.52
N ILE A 123 8.56 -11.36 -6.29
CA ILE A 123 7.83 -10.12 -5.99
C ILE A 123 8.69 -8.90 -6.35
N LEU A 124 9.99 -8.91 -6.04
CA LEU A 124 10.90 -7.82 -6.41
C LEU A 124 10.93 -7.60 -7.92
N ASN A 125 11.10 -8.67 -8.69
CA ASN A 125 11.12 -8.64 -10.15
C ASN A 125 9.78 -8.18 -10.72
N ALA A 126 8.66 -8.59 -10.12
CA ALA A 126 7.34 -8.13 -10.53
C ALA A 126 7.14 -6.64 -10.29
N ILE A 127 7.58 -6.10 -9.15
CA ILE A 127 7.51 -4.66 -8.86
C ILE A 127 8.37 -3.90 -9.87
N SER A 128 9.61 -4.36 -10.08
CA SER A 128 10.54 -3.76 -11.03
C SER A 128 9.96 -3.74 -12.44
N GLY A 129 9.59 -4.90 -12.98
CA GLY A 129 9.02 -5.03 -14.32
C GLY A 129 7.69 -4.29 -14.49
N PHE A 130 6.84 -4.21 -13.46
CA PHE A 130 5.61 -3.43 -13.51
C PHE A 130 5.87 -1.94 -13.69
N ILE A 131 6.80 -1.39 -12.91
CA ILE A 131 7.15 0.02 -12.92
C ILE A 131 7.93 0.39 -14.18
N THR A 132 9.04 -0.30 -14.47
CA THR A 132 9.94 0.05 -15.58
C THR A 132 9.24 -0.03 -16.94
N SER A 133 8.31 -0.97 -17.13
CA SER A 133 7.54 -1.10 -18.37
C SER A 133 6.49 -0.01 -18.60
N ARG A 134 6.09 0.73 -17.56
CA ARG A 134 4.98 1.71 -17.63
C ARG A 134 5.39 3.13 -17.30
N TRP A 135 6.54 3.33 -16.67
CA TRP A 135 6.97 4.64 -16.18
C TRP A 135 7.05 5.69 -17.27
N SER A 136 7.63 5.34 -18.42
CA SER A 136 7.75 6.24 -19.59
C SER A 136 6.40 6.60 -20.21
N THR A 137 5.42 5.70 -20.10
CA THR A 137 4.04 5.93 -20.55
C THR A 137 3.26 6.82 -19.57
N TRP A 138 3.51 6.70 -18.27
CA TRP A 138 2.87 7.56 -17.27
C TRP A 138 3.48 8.96 -17.22
N HIS A 139 4.79 9.06 -17.48
CA HIS A 139 5.57 10.28 -17.35
C HIS A 139 6.40 10.46 -18.61
N GLU A 140 5.84 11.11 -19.62
CA GLU A 140 6.39 11.28 -20.98
C GLU A 140 7.93 11.30 -21.03
N GLY A 141 8.51 10.20 -21.52
CA GLY A 141 9.96 10.06 -21.76
C GLY A 141 10.82 9.84 -20.51
N ALA A 142 10.25 9.80 -19.31
CA ALA A 142 10.98 9.48 -18.09
C ALA A 142 11.32 7.99 -18.03
N VAL A 143 12.58 7.68 -17.75
CA VAL A 143 13.05 6.31 -17.55
C VAL A 143 13.40 6.12 -16.08
N VAL A 144 13.04 4.97 -15.54
CA VAL A 144 13.43 4.55 -14.20
C VAL A 144 14.17 3.23 -14.32
N GLU A 145 15.32 3.13 -13.68
CA GLU A 145 16.12 1.92 -13.67
C GLU A 145 15.64 0.96 -12.58
N GLU A 146 15.84 -0.34 -12.80
CA GLU A 146 15.54 -1.37 -11.81
C GLU A 146 16.26 -1.12 -10.48
N ALA A 147 17.50 -0.61 -10.53
CA ALA A 147 18.28 -0.26 -9.35
C ALA A 147 17.57 0.80 -8.48
N THR A 148 16.93 1.79 -9.11
CA THR A 148 16.15 2.81 -8.40
C THR A 148 14.91 2.22 -7.74
N VAL A 149 14.22 1.29 -8.43
CA VAL A 149 13.08 0.57 -7.85
C VAL A 149 13.52 -0.30 -6.67
N HIS A 150 14.64 -1.01 -6.79
CA HIS A 150 15.19 -1.83 -5.71
C HIS A 150 15.62 -0.99 -4.50
N ALA A 151 16.14 0.21 -4.72
CA ALA A 151 16.44 1.16 -3.65
C ALA A 151 15.17 1.61 -2.92
N ALA A 152 14.10 1.94 -3.67
CA ALA A 152 12.80 2.29 -3.09
C ALA A 152 12.19 1.16 -2.25
N VAL A 153 12.28 -0.09 -2.71
CA VAL A 153 11.88 -1.27 -1.91
C VAL A 153 12.72 -1.35 -0.64
N GLY A 154 14.04 -1.19 -0.74
CA GLY A 154 14.94 -1.15 0.40
C GLY A 154 14.57 -0.08 1.44
N HIS A 155 14.25 1.14 0.98
CA HIS A 155 13.79 2.24 1.83
C HIS A 155 12.50 1.88 2.57
N ARG A 156 11.53 1.25 1.89
CA ARG A 156 10.28 0.82 2.53
C ARG A 156 10.54 -0.23 3.63
N LEU A 157 11.33 -1.26 3.35
CA LEU A 157 11.66 -2.30 4.33
C LEU A 157 12.35 -1.73 5.58
N LEU A 158 13.32 -0.82 5.37
CA LEU A 158 14.02 -0.13 6.45
C LEU A 158 13.07 0.76 7.26
N GLY A 159 12.17 1.48 6.59
CA GLY A 159 11.13 2.30 7.22
C GLY A 159 10.20 1.47 8.10
N CYS A 160 9.67 0.36 7.59
CA CYS A 160 8.83 -0.58 8.34
C CYS A 160 9.55 -1.13 9.58
N HIS A 161 10.82 -1.53 9.43
CA HIS A 161 11.62 -1.98 10.57
C HIS A 161 11.81 -0.90 11.63
N THR A 162 12.18 0.31 11.21
CA THR A 162 12.43 1.44 12.11
C THR A 162 11.16 1.81 12.87
N ASN A 163 10.02 1.86 12.19
CA ASN A 163 8.72 2.16 12.78
C ASN A 163 8.27 1.07 13.76
N THR A 164 8.45 -0.20 13.40
CA THR A 164 8.12 -1.32 14.29
C THR A 164 9.00 -1.32 15.55
N ARG A 165 10.30 -1.06 15.41
CA ARG A 165 11.21 -0.88 16.56
C ARG A 165 10.80 0.30 17.45
N LYS A 166 10.45 1.45 16.85
CA LYS A 166 9.96 2.62 17.60
C LYS A 166 8.66 2.31 18.35
N ARG A 167 7.73 1.54 17.76
CA ARG A 167 6.50 1.12 18.44
C ARG A 167 6.78 0.22 19.64
N LYS A 168 7.65 -0.78 19.49
CA LYS A 168 8.07 -1.66 20.59
C LYS A 168 8.72 -0.89 21.74
N LEU A 169 9.53 0.13 21.44
CA LEU A 169 10.14 0.98 22.46
C LEU A 169 9.13 1.88 23.20
N ARG A 170 8.02 2.26 22.55
CA ARG A 170 6.97 3.11 23.16
C ARG A 170 5.99 2.32 24.01
N HIS A 171 5.80 1.04 23.70
CA HIS A 171 4.93 0.12 24.42
C HIS A 171 5.71 -1.17 24.73
N PRO A 172 6.63 -1.15 25.71
CA PRO A 172 7.42 -2.32 26.09
C PRO A 172 6.56 -3.47 26.63
N ASP A 173 5.39 -3.16 27.21
CA ASP A 173 4.51 -4.12 27.89
C ASP A 173 3.62 -4.97 26.96
N LEU A 174 3.80 -4.87 25.63
CA LEU A 174 3.14 -5.74 24.64
C LEU A 174 4.17 -6.60 23.93
N ASN A 175 5.12 -7.15 24.69
CA ASN A 175 5.92 -8.26 24.19
C ASN A 175 5.02 -9.49 24.16
N VAL A 176 4.47 -9.79 22.99
CA VAL A 176 3.54 -10.92 22.78
C VAL A 176 4.15 -12.24 23.29
N ASP A 177 5.48 -12.36 23.25
CA ASP A 177 6.23 -13.49 23.77
C ASP A 177 6.14 -13.60 25.31
N ASP A 178 6.10 -12.49 26.04
CA ASP A 178 5.96 -12.48 27.51
C ASP A 178 4.51 -12.78 27.92
N ILE A 179 3.52 -12.28 27.18
CA ILE A 179 2.09 -12.55 27.42
C ILE A 179 1.77 -14.03 27.16
N LEU A 180 2.29 -14.60 26.07
CA LEU A 180 2.12 -16.02 25.76
C LEU A 180 2.81 -16.90 26.80
N ASN A 181 4.02 -16.53 27.25
CA ASN A 181 4.69 -17.25 28.33
C ASN A 181 3.93 -17.14 29.66
N GLU A 182 3.36 -16.00 30.00
CA GLU A 182 2.54 -15.84 31.21
C GLU A 182 1.23 -16.66 31.14
N GLU A 183 0.57 -16.71 29.98
CA GLU A 183 -0.63 -17.53 29.79
C GLU A 183 -0.31 -19.03 29.76
N LEU A 184 0.81 -19.45 29.17
CA LEU A 184 1.28 -20.83 29.21
C LEU A 184 1.68 -21.26 30.64
N THR A 185 2.30 -20.36 31.40
CA THR A 185 2.67 -20.62 32.81
C THR A 185 1.41 -20.70 33.66
N ARG A 186 0.45 -19.78 33.51
CA ARG A 186 -0.85 -19.84 34.19
C ARG A 186 -1.67 -21.07 33.81
N ALA A 187 -1.62 -21.51 32.56
CA ALA A 187 -2.30 -22.73 32.11
C ALA A 187 -1.67 -24.00 32.71
N ASN A 188 -0.34 -24.04 32.87
CA ASN A 188 0.37 -25.14 33.54
C ASN A 188 0.09 -25.17 35.04
N ASP A 189 0.08 -24.02 35.72
CA ASP A 189 -0.20 -23.93 37.16
C ASP A 189 -1.66 -24.31 37.48
N SER A 190 -2.60 -24.09 36.54
CA SER A 190 -4.01 -24.47 36.69
C SER A 190 -4.28 -25.96 36.43
N LEU A 191 -3.32 -26.69 35.85
CA LEU A 191 -3.41 -28.12 35.57
C LEU A 191 -2.79 -29.02 36.66
N GLY A 192 -2.21 -28.44 37.72
CA GLY A 192 -1.78 -29.17 38.91
C GLY A 192 -0.69 -30.22 38.64
N MET A 193 0.55 -29.74 38.50
CA MET A 193 1.75 -30.48 38.91
C MET A 193 2.41 -29.72 40.06
#